data_AF-A0A136N540-F1
#
_entry.id   AF-A0A136N540-F1
#
_cell.length_a   1.000
_cell.length_b   1.000
_cell.length_c   1.000
_cell.angle_alpha   90.00
_cell.angle_beta   90.00
_cell.angle_gamma   90.00
#
_symmetry.space_group_name_H-M   'P 1'
#
loop_
_entity.id
_entity.type
_entity.pdbx_description
1 polymer ?
#
loop_
_entity_poly.entity_id
_entity_poly.type
_entity_poly.pdbx_seq_one_letter_code
_entity_poly.pdbx_strand_id
1 'polypeptide(L)'
;MKYSSFNLSTQNQKVESRIVVALERISEAFRVLLWNESKENSLSPIQIQILIFLYFHSLEKCKIGYLASEFNMTKATISDSVKVLFTKNLVTKEINHLDSRSFFAFPYC
;
A
#
# COMPACT_ATOMS: atom_id res chain seq x y z
N MET A 1 23.59 -20.68 6.73
CA MET A 1 23.18 -19.46 7.45
C MET A 1 24.32 -18.58 7.99
N LYS A 2 25.62 -18.92 7.82
CA LYS A 2 26.74 -18.15 8.39
C LYS A 2 26.91 -16.71 7.86
N TYR A 3 26.31 -16.38 6.71
CA TYR A 3 26.46 -15.09 6.02
C TYR A 3 25.17 -14.25 5.97
N SER A 4 24.17 -14.56 6.81
CA SER A 4 22.93 -13.78 6.86
C SER A 4 23.15 -12.41 7.49
N SER A 5 22.51 -11.37 6.95
CA SER A 5 22.46 -10.04 7.57
C SER A 5 21.78 -10.04 8.95
N PHE A 6 21.00 -11.08 9.27
CA PHE A 6 20.34 -11.27 10.56
C PHE A 6 21.23 -12.00 11.59
N ASN A 7 22.44 -12.42 11.22
CA ASN A 7 23.39 -12.94 12.18
C ASN A 7 24.08 -11.77 12.91
N LEU A 8 23.90 -11.69 14.24
CA LEU A 8 24.42 -10.61 15.08
C LEU A 8 25.94 -10.37 14.91
N SER A 9 26.74 -11.42 14.74
CA SER A 9 28.19 -11.26 14.58
C SER A 9 28.55 -10.59 13.25
N THR A 10 27.87 -10.98 12.17
CA THR A 10 28.02 -10.37 10.84
C THR A 10 27.43 -8.96 10.80
N GLN A 11 26.26 -8.77 11.42
CA GLN A 11 25.54 -7.49 11.47
C GLN A 11 26.35 -6.41 12.20
N ASN A 12 26.98 -6.75 13.32
CA ASN A 12 27.76 -5.78 14.09
C ASN A 12 29.05 -5.36 13.36
N GLN A 13 29.51 -6.16 12.39
CA GLN A 13 30.74 -5.90 11.64
C GLN A 13 30.49 -5.20 10.29
N LYS A 14 29.32 -5.39 9.66
CA LYS A 14 29.02 -4.90 8.32
C LYS A 14 27.90 -3.86 8.31
N VAL A 15 28.16 -2.70 7.71
CA VAL A 15 27.17 -1.61 7.60
C VAL A 15 25.99 -2.05 6.74
N GLU A 16 26.22 -2.79 5.66
CA GLU A 16 25.21 -3.30 4.75
C GLU A 16 24.21 -4.20 5.47
N SER A 17 24.72 -5.08 6.35
CA SER A 17 23.87 -5.93 7.17
C SER A 17 23.03 -5.12 8.16
N ARG A 18 23.56 -4.04 8.74
CA ARG A 18 22.77 -3.13 9.58
C ARG A 18 21.69 -2.39 8.81
N ILE A 19 21.97 -1.95 7.58
CA ILE A 19 20.98 -1.28 6.72
C ILE A 19 19.82 -2.23 6.41
N VAL A 20 20.11 -3.48 6.04
CA VAL A 20 19.08 -4.49 5.77
C VAL A 20 18.17 -4.69 6.98
N VAL A 21 18.75 -4.87 8.18
CA VAL A 21 17.97 -5.05 9.41
C VAL A 21 17.19 -3.79 9.78
N ALA A 22 17.75 -2.59 9.58
CA ALA A 22 17.04 -1.34 9.84
C ALA A 22 15.80 -1.18 8.94
N LEU A 23 15.92 -1.47 7.65
CA LEU A 23 14.80 -1.44 6.70
C LEU A 23 13.72 -2.47 7.04
N GLU A 24 14.14 -3.66 7.48
CA GLU A 24 13.22 -4.71 7.93
C GLU A 24 12.43 -4.25 9.17
N ARG A 25 13.11 -3.69 10.19
CA ARG A 25 12.45 -3.16 11.39
C ARG A 25 11.50 -2.01 11.10
N ILE A 26 11.85 -1.11 10.18
CA ILE A 26 10.94 -0.03 9.74
C ILE A 26 9.70 -0.64 9.06
N SER A 27 9.90 -1.65 8.22
CA SER A 27 8.81 -2.36 7.54
C SER A 27 7.89 -3.08 8.54
N GLU A 28 8.46 -3.69 9.58
CA GLU A 28 7.72 -4.33 10.66
C GLU A 28 6.90 -3.31 11.47
N ALA A 29 7.53 -2.20 11.89
CA ALA A 29 6.85 -1.13 12.60
C ALA A 29 5.66 -0.58 11.79
N PHE A 30 5.87 -0.33 10.49
CA PHE A 30 4.80 0.12 9.60
C PHE A 30 3.67 -0.92 9.48
N ARG A 31 4.00 -2.22 9.38
CA ARG A 31 3.00 -3.30 9.34
C ARG A 31 2.16 -3.38 10.61
N VAL A 32 2.80 -3.24 11.78
CA VAL A 32 2.11 -3.25 13.08
C VAL A 32 1.14 -2.06 13.19
N LEU A 33 1.60 -0.87 12.80
CA LEU A 33 0.76 0.34 12.79
C LEU A 33 -0.45 0.17 11.86
N LEU A 34 -0.23 -0.30 10.63
CA LEU A 34 -1.32 -0.58 9.68
C LEU A 34 -2.32 -1.61 10.22
N TRP A 35 -1.85 -2.62 10.94
CA TRP A 35 -2.75 -3.63 11.52
C TRP A 35 -3.58 -3.07 12.67
N ASN A 36 -3.02 -2.16 13.48
CA ASN A 36 -3.80 -1.52 14.54
C ASN A 36 -4.91 -0.65 13.93
N GLU A 37 -4.59 0.18 12.94
CA GLU A 37 -5.58 0.98 12.19
C GLU A 37 -6.64 0.11 11.50
N SER A 38 -6.22 -1.03 10.95
CA SER A 38 -7.08 -2.03 10.29
C SER A 38 -8.18 -2.54 11.22
N LYS A 39 -7.84 -2.80 12.49
CA LYS A 39 -8.80 -3.29 13.48
C LYS A 39 -9.81 -2.22 13.85
N GLU A 40 -9.37 -0.98 14.06
CA GLU A 40 -10.24 0.12 14.47
C GLU A 40 -11.22 0.51 13.36
N ASN A 41 -10.76 0.53 12.11
CA ASN A 41 -11.56 0.99 10.97
C ASN A 41 -12.23 -0.14 10.17
N SER A 42 -12.02 -1.41 10.55
CA SER A 42 -12.49 -2.58 9.79
C SER A 42 -12.08 -2.53 8.31
N LEU A 43 -10.83 -2.15 8.06
CA LEU A 43 -10.20 -2.07 6.74
C LEU A 43 -9.03 -3.05 6.70
N SER A 44 -8.74 -3.68 5.55
CA SER A 44 -7.51 -4.47 5.41
C SER A 44 -6.28 -3.55 5.22
N PRO A 45 -5.05 -4.04 5.48
CA PRO A 45 -3.84 -3.23 5.28
C PRO A 45 -3.73 -2.63 3.87
N ILE A 46 -4.07 -3.41 2.83
CA ILE A 46 -4.04 -2.92 1.44
C ILE A 46 -5.09 -1.84 1.18
N GLN A 47 -6.26 -1.91 1.82
CA GLN A 47 -7.29 -0.88 1.70
C GLN A 47 -6.80 0.46 2.29
N ILE A 48 -6.13 0.42 3.45
CA ILE A 48 -5.53 1.61 4.07
C ILE A 48 -4.42 2.18 3.18
N GLN A 49 -3.54 1.32 2.66
CA GLN A 49 -2.47 1.76 1.75
C GLN A 49 -3.02 2.39 0.46
N ILE A 50 -4.10 1.84 -0.10
CA ILE A 50 -4.80 2.43 -1.24
C ILE A 50 -5.34 3.82 -0.87
N LEU A 51 -6.02 3.97 0.27
CA LEU A 51 -6.54 5.27 0.71
C LEU A 51 -5.41 6.31 0.87
N ILE A 52 -4.30 5.94 1.53
CA ILE A 52 -3.12 6.81 1.66
C ILE A 52 -2.60 7.19 0.27
N PHE A 53 -2.46 6.22 -0.64
CA PHE A 53 -1.96 6.48 -1.99
C PHE A 53 -2.86 7.46 -2.75
N LEU A 54 -4.17 7.22 -2.76
CA LEU A 54 -5.15 8.09 -3.42
C LEU A 54 -5.16 9.51 -2.83
N TYR A 55 -4.84 9.67 -1.55
CA TYR A 55 -4.85 10.97 -0.87
C TYR A 55 -3.64 11.83 -1.27
N PHE A 56 -2.48 11.20 -1.48
CA PHE A 56 -1.22 11.91 -1.75
C PHE A 56 -0.79 11.93 -3.23
N HIS A 57 -1.51 11.24 -4.12
CA HIS A 57 -1.14 11.13 -5.54
C HIS A 57 -2.21 11.72 -6.47
N SER A 58 -1.74 12.24 -7.62
CA SER A 58 -2.61 12.76 -8.68
C SER A 58 -3.56 11.70 -9.25
N LEU A 59 -4.76 12.12 -9.66
CA LEU A 59 -5.81 11.27 -10.25
C LEU A 59 -5.33 10.39 -11.41
N GLU A 60 -4.37 10.87 -12.21
CA GLU A 60 -3.79 10.11 -13.33
C GLU A 60 -3.15 8.78 -12.91
N LYS A 61 -2.63 8.71 -11.68
CA LYS A 61 -2.02 7.53 -11.06
C LYS A 61 -3.04 6.66 -10.33
N CYS A 62 -4.28 7.13 -10.16
CA CYS A 62 -5.34 6.46 -9.42
C CYS A 62 -6.13 5.45 -10.27
N LYS A 63 -5.43 4.77 -11.18
CA LYS A 63 -5.98 3.74 -12.06
C LYS A 63 -5.67 2.36 -11.47
N ILE A 64 -6.62 1.42 -11.55
CA ILE A 64 -6.44 0.04 -11.05
C ILE A 64 -5.15 -0.61 -11.55
N GLY A 65 -4.81 -0.39 -12.82
CA GLY A 65 -3.58 -0.94 -13.41
C GLY A 65 -2.30 -0.38 -12.77
N TYR A 66 -2.28 0.90 -12.43
CA TYR A 66 -1.15 1.55 -11.77
C TYR A 66 -1.03 1.07 -10.32
N LEU A 67 -2.14 1.07 -9.58
CA LEU A 67 -2.19 0.59 -8.20
C LEU A 67 -1.73 -0.89 -8.09
N ALA A 68 -2.08 -1.72 -9.07
CA ALA A 68 -1.63 -3.11 -9.12
C ALA A 68 -0.11 -3.23 -9.25
N SER A 69 0.52 -2.44 -10.13
CA SER A 69 1.98 -2.41 -10.23
C SER A 69 2.64 -1.81 -9.00
N GLU A 70 2.09 -0.71 -8.46
CA GLU A 70 2.62 0.00 -7.30
C GLU A 70 2.69 -0.90 -6.06
N PHE A 71 1.61 -1.61 -5.76
CA PHE A 71 1.53 -2.50 -4.61
C PHE A 71 2.00 -3.94 -4.89
N ASN A 72 2.53 -4.20 -6.09
CA ASN A 72 2.94 -5.53 -6.55
C ASN A 72 1.85 -6.59 -6.32
N MET A 73 0.61 -6.26 -6.71
CA MET A 73 -0.58 -7.10 -6.56
C MET A 73 -1.29 -7.32 -7.89
N THR A 74 -2.20 -8.29 -7.94
CA THR A 74 -3.02 -8.50 -9.15
C THR A 74 -4.06 -7.39 -9.30
N LYS A 75 -4.43 -7.07 -10.54
CA LYS A 75 -5.55 -6.14 -10.83
C LYS A 75 -6.86 -6.60 -10.19
N ALA A 76 -7.08 -7.91 -10.06
CA ALA A 76 -8.25 -8.47 -9.40
C ALA A 76 -8.27 -8.10 -7.90
N THR A 77 -7.16 -8.33 -7.19
CA THR A 77 -7.01 -7.98 -5.77
C THR A 77 -7.23 -6.48 -5.51
N ILE A 78 -6.64 -5.62 -6.33
CA ILE A 78 -6.82 -4.17 -6.22
C ILE A 78 -8.27 -3.78 -6.54
N SER A 79 -8.85 -4.33 -7.61
CA SER A 79 -10.25 -4.07 -7.98
C SER A 79 -11.21 -4.41 -6.85
N ASP A 80 -11.04 -5.58 -6.23
CA ASP A 80 -11.90 -6.00 -5.12
C ASP A 80 -11.67 -5.14 -3.87
N SER A 81 -10.43 -4.77 -3.57
CA SER A 81 -10.12 -3.87 -2.45
C SER A 81 -10.78 -2.49 -2.64
N VAL A 82 -10.69 -1.93 -3.84
CA VAL A 82 -11.28 -0.63 -4.18
C VAL A 82 -12.81 -0.70 -4.20
N LYS A 83 -13.41 -1.80 -4.68
CA LYS A 83 -14.88 -1.98 -4.58
C LYS A 83 -15.36 -1.94 -3.13
N VAL A 84 -14.63 -2.59 -2.21
CA VAL A 84 -14.99 -2.54 -0.78
C VAL A 84 -14.88 -1.13 -0.23
N LEU A 85 -13.83 -0.38 -0.59
CA LEU A 85 -13.69 1.03 -0.21
C LEU A 85 -14.84 1.89 -0.78
N PHE A 86 -15.23 1.64 -2.03
CA PHE A 86 -16.35 2.31 -2.69
C PHE A 86 -17.67 2.01 -1.97
N THR A 87 -17.96 0.75 -1.64
CA THR A 87 -19.15 0.34 -0.88
C THR A 87 -19.18 0.97 0.52
N LYS A 88 -18.02 1.23 1.12
CA LYS A 88 -17.88 1.96 2.39
C LYS A 88 -17.97 3.49 2.24
N ASN A 89 -18.19 4.00 1.03
CA ASN A 89 -18.21 5.43 0.69
C ASN A 89 -16.90 6.19 1.03
N LEU A 90 -15.77 5.47 1.07
CA LEU A 90 -14.46 6.07 1.34
C LEU A 90 -13.77 6.58 0.07
N VAL A 91 -14.20 6.11 -1.09
CA VAL A 91 -13.70 6.53 -2.41
C VAL A 91 -14.87 6.67 -3.38
N THR A 92 -14.74 7.57 -4.34
CA THR A 92 -15.65 7.73 -5.47
C THR A 92 -15.01 7.19 -6.74
N LYS A 93 -15.85 6.75 -7.68
CA LYS A 93 -15.42 6.33 -9.01
C LYS A 93 -15.76 7.44 -9.99
N GLU A 94 -14.76 8.00 -10.64
CA GLU A 94 -14.95 8.98 -11.69
C GLU A 94 -14.71 8.34 -13.06
N ILE A 95 -15.59 8.68 -14.00
CA ILE A 95 -15.51 8.24 -15.38
C ILE A 95 -14.98 9.42 -16.18
N ASN A 96 -13.82 9.26 -16.79
CA ASN A 96 -13.36 10.26 -17.74
C ASN A 96 -14.24 10.15 -19.00
N HIS A 97 -14.94 11.24 -19.35
CA HIS A 97 -15.83 11.25 -20.51
C HIS A 97 -15.08 11.20 -21.85
N LEU A 98 -13.76 11.40 -21.86
CA LEU A 98 -12.91 11.37 -23.07
C LEU A 98 -12.16 10.03 -23.27
N ASP A 99 -12.01 9.24 -22.21
CA ASP A 99 -11.33 7.95 -22.23
C ASP A 99 -12.11 7.02 -21.28
N SER A 100 -12.69 5.94 -21.80
CA SER A 100 -13.58 5.02 -21.07
C SER A 100 -12.92 4.32 -19.85
N ARG A 101 -11.68 4.70 -19.52
CA ARG A 101 -10.93 4.28 -18.35
C ARG A 101 -11.36 5.08 -17.12
N SER A 102 -11.86 4.36 -16.11
CA SER A 102 -12.27 4.91 -14.82
C SER A 102 -11.06 5.10 -13.89
N PHE A 103 -11.13 6.09 -13.01
CA PHE A 103 -10.20 6.28 -11.89
C PHE A 103 -10.98 6.43 -10.57
N PHE A 104 -10.28 6.26 -9.45
CA PHE A 104 -10.86 6.39 -8.12
C PHE A 104 -10.25 7.59 -7.39
N ALA A 105 -11.08 8.36 -6.69
CA ALA A 105 -10.69 9.57 -5.98
C ALA A 105 -11.33 9.61 -4.59
N PHE A 106 -10.91 10.56 -3.75
CA PHE A 106 -11.68 10.87 -2.54
C PHE A 106 -12.96 11.63 -2.91
N PRO A 107 -14.06 11.48 -2.13
CA PRO A 107 -15.37 12.07 -2.45
C PRO A 107 -15.40 13.60 -2.53
N TYR A 108 -14.35 14.28 -2.05
CA TYR A 108 -14.28 15.74 -1.92
C TYR A 108 -12.99 16.32 -2.51
N CYS A 109 -12.34 15.59 -3.43
CA CYS A 109 -11.10 16.03 -4.09
C CYS A 109 -11.37 16.91 -5.31
#